data_AF-A0A165ZQH3-F1
#
_entry.id   AF-A0A165ZQH3-F1
#
_cell.length_a   1.000
_cell.length_b   1.000
_cell.length_c   1.000
_cell.angle_alpha   90.00
_cell.angle_beta   90.00
_cell.angle_gamma   90.00
#
_symmetry.space_group_name_H-M   'P 1'
#
loop_
_entity.id
_entity.type
_entity.pdbx_description
1 polymer ?
#
loop_
_entity_poly.entity_id
_entity_poly.type
_entity_poly.pdbx_seq_one_letter_code
_entity_poly.pdbx_strand_id
1 'polypeptide(L)'
;QKEALQLLNRVNTMAAHIPGSHASKLVARNEIRAYMGYFGLPHIYLTMNPNATHSPVFQVMVGDQEVDLSKQFPHLKPGPERAKRLANDPIAAADFFQFCIETLLTELLGWDLDAKRSTEAGGILGHVKAFYGVNEFTNRGQLHGHFVIWLEGGLNPSDVHTRMKVDPDFQARFF
;
A
#
# COMPACT_ATOMS: atom_id res chain seq x y z
N GLN A 1 4.60 24.24 34.21
CA GLN A 1 4.98 22.90 33.69
C GLN A 1 3.77 22.01 33.41
N LYS A 2 2.86 21.78 34.36
CA LYS A 2 1.64 20.94 34.16
C LYS A 2 0.74 21.41 33.01
N GLU A 3 0.49 22.72 32.89
CA GLU A 3 -0.33 23.30 31.82
C GLU A 3 0.32 23.14 30.43
N ALA A 4 1.64 23.32 30.34
CA ALA A 4 2.38 23.12 29.10
C ALA A 4 2.33 21.65 28.63
N LEU A 5 2.43 20.69 29.56
CA LEU A 5 2.27 19.26 29.24
C LEU A 5 0.83 18.92 28.83
N GLN A 6 -0.17 19.52 29.47
CA GLN A 6 -1.57 19.35 29.06
C GLN A 6 -1.85 19.91 27.67
N LEU A 7 -1.29 21.07 27.35
CA LEU A 7 -1.37 21.65 26.01
C LEU A 7 -0.70 20.75 24.97
N LEU A 8 0.53 20.28 25.26
CA LEU A 8 1.26 19.38 24.36
C LEU A 8 0.47 18.08 24.10
N ASN A 9 -0.16 17.51 25.12
CA ASN A 9 -1.01 16.33 24.95
C ASN A 9 -2.19 16.62 24.02
N ARG A 10 -2.89 17.76 24.19
CA ARG A 10 -3.99 18.13 23.29
C ARG A 10 -3.52 18.32 21.84
N VAL A 11 -2.40 19.01 21.65
CA VAL A 11 -1.79 19.21 20.32
C VAL A 11 -1.44 17.87 19.69
N ASN A 12 -0.82 16.95 20.43
CA ASN A 12 -0.49 15.62 19.94
C ASN A 12 -1.74 14.79 19.60
N THR A 13 -2.79 14.85 20.43
CA THR A 13 -4.06 14.18 20.14
C THR A 13 -4.68 14.68 18.83
N MET A 14 -4.70 16.00 18.61
CA MET A 14 -5.19 16.55 17.35
C MET A 14 -4.27 16.19 16.18
N ALA A 15 -2.95 16.33 16.35
CA ALA A 15 -1.98 16.02 15.32
C ALA A 15 -2.02 14.54 14.91
N ALA A 16 -2.34 13.61 15.81
CA ALA A 16 -2.46 12.18 15.48
C ALA A 16 -3.49 11.91 14.38
N HIS A 17 -4.49 12.79 14.23
CA HIS A 17 -5.53 12.72 13.20
C HIS A 17 -5.18 13.53 11.94
N ILE A 18 -4.05 14.25 11.93
CA ILE A 18 -3.55 14.95 10.76
C ILE A 18 -2.66 13.98 9.96
N PRO A 19 -3.03 13.60 8.73
CA PRO A 19 -2.22 12.71 7.90
C PRO A 19 -0.79 13.23 7.74
N GLY A 20 0.19 12.34 7.85
CA GLY A 20 1.61 12.65 7.69
C GLY A 20 2.28 13.39 8.87
N SER A 21 1.54 13.74 9.92
CA SER A 21 2.11 14.40 11.10
C SER A 21 3.07 13.47 11.87
N HIS A 22 3.88 14.06 12.76
CA HIS A 22 4.75 13.26 13.63
C HIS A 22 3.94 12.31 14.53
N ALA A 23 2.80 12.77 15.05
CA ALA A 23 1.95 11.96 15.92
C ALA A 23 1.27 10.82 15.15
N SER A 24 0.81 11.04 13.92
CA SER A 24 0.22 9.98 13.10
C SER A 24 1.27 8.91 12.73
N LYS A 25 2.50 9.34 12.44
CA LYS A 25 3.65 8.42 12.20
C LYS A 25 3.99 7.58 13.42
N LEU A 26 3.87 8.13 14.63
CA LEU A 26 4.06 7.37 15.87
C LEU A 26 2.95 6.32 16.09
N VAL A 27 1.69 6.67 15.79
CA VAL A 27 0.57 5.72 15.84
C VAL A 27 0.82 4.56 14.88
N ALA A 28 1.10 4.85 13.59
CA ALA A 28 1.37 3.82 12.59
C ALA A 28 2.56 2.92 12.98
N ARG A 29 3.64 3.51 13.52
CA ARG A 29 4.79 2.75 14.03
C ARG A 29 4.39 1.79 15.16
N ASN A 30 3.54 2.22 16.08
CA ASN A 30 3.10 1.38 17.19
C ASN A 30 2.18 0.25 16.71
N GLU A 31 1.31 0.51 15.73
CA GLU A 31 0.46 -0.50 15.10
C GLU A 31 1.30 -1.55 14.35
N ILE A 32 2.28 -1.11 13.56
CA ILE A 32 3.23 -2.02 12.88
C ILE A 32 3.99 -2.87 13.90
N ARG A 33 4.42 -2.30 15.03
CA ARG A 33 5.07 -3.07 16.11
C ARG A 33 4.13 -4.08 16.76
N ALA A 34 2.86 -3.75 16.93
CA ALA A 34 1.86 -4.69 17.43
C ALA A 34 1.66 -5.86 16.46
N TYR A 35 1.60 -5.57 15.15
CA TYR A 35 1.59 -6.60 14.11
C TYR A 35 2.86 -7.46 14.18
N MET A 36 4.03 -6.85 14.36
CA MET A 36 5.29 -7.61 14.49
C MET A 36 5.29 -8.52 15.71
N GLY A 37 4.71 -8.08 16.83
CA GLY A 37 4.58 -8.89 18.03
C GLY A 37 3.68 -10.12 17.85
N TYR A 38 2.71 -10.06 16.94
CA TYR A 38 1.75 -11.14 16.70
C TYR A 38 2.10 -12.03 15.50
N PHE A 39 2.55 -11.44 14.39
CA PHE A 39 2.82 -12.13 13.12
C PHE A 39 4.32 -12.38 12.86
N GLY A 40 5.22 -11.86 13.70
CA GLY A 40 6.67 -11.88 13.44
C GLY A 40 7.12 -10.72 12.54
N LEU A 41 8.31 -10.80 11.97
CA LEU A 41 8.79 -9.74 11.07
C LEU A 41 8.09 -9.80 9.70
N PRO A 42 7.77 -8.65 9.09
CA PRO A 42 7.17 -8.62 7.76
C PRO A 42 8.16 -9.14 6.72
N HIS A 43 7.64 -9.77 5.68
CA HIS A 43 8.45 -10.36 4.61
C HIS A 43 8.64 -9.40 3.44
N ILE A 44 7.67 -8.52 3.20
CA ILE A 44 7.65 -7.64 2.04
C ILE A 44 7.31 -6.22 2.46
N TYR A 45 8.09 -5.26 1.96
CA TYR A 45 7.78 -3.84 1.96
C TYR A 45 7.46 -3.41 0.53
N LEU A 46 6.26 -2.87 0.33
CA LEU A 46 5.75 -2.50 -0.99
C LEU A 46 5.30 -1.04 -0.99
N THR A 47 5.75 -0.27 -1.98
CA THR A 47 5.23 1.07 -2.25
C THR A 47 4.44 1.04 -3.55
N MET A 48 3.14 1.35 -3.48
CA MET A 48 2.26 1.46 -4.63
C MET A 48 2.05 2.93 -4.97
N ASN A 49 2.60 3.38 -6.10
CA ASN A 49 2.56 4.77 -6.53
C ASN A 49 1.93 4.90 -7.93
N PRO A 50 0.60 4.70 -8.05
CA PRO A 50 -0.09 4.77 -9.33
C PRO A 50 -0.14 6.21 -9.82
N ASN A 51 0.15 6.43 -11.11
CA ASN A 51 0.19 7.76 -11.71
C ASN A 51 -1.03 8.00 -12.60
N ALA A 52 -2.03 8.71 -12.05
CA ALA A 52 -3.27 9.04 -12.75
C ALA A 52 -3.03 9.73 -14.10
N THR A 53 -2.15 10.73 -14.16
CA THR A 53 -1.87 11.55 -15.37
C THR A 53 -1.46 10.72 -16.58
N HIS A 54 -0.81 9.58 -16.36
CA HIS A 54 -0.29 8.71 -17.42
C HIS A 54 -1.00 7.36 -17.50
N SER A 55 -2.07 7.17 -16.74
CA SER A 55 -2.86 5.94 -16.73
C SER A 55 -3.99 6.01 -17.75
N PRO A 56 -4.08 5.07 -18.72
CA PRO A 56 -5.24 4.93 -19.58
C PRO A 56 -6.54 4.68 -18.80
N VAL A 57 -6.46 3.90 -17.71
CA VAL A 57 -7.62 3.61 -16.84
C VAL A 57 -8.18 4.90 -16.25
N PHE A 58 -7.31 5.78 -15.74
CA PHE A 58 -7.75 7.07 -15.21
C PHE A 58 -8.40 7.94 -16.30
N GLN A 59 -7.85 7.97 -17.52
CA GLN A 59 -8.45 8.74 -18.61
C GLN A 59 -9.87 8.25 -18.94
N VAL A 60 -10.12 6.93 -18.90
CA VAL A 60 -11.47 6.38 -19.05
C VAL A 60 -12.36 6.77 -17.86
N MET A 61 -11.86 6.72 -16.63
CA MET A 61 -12.62 7.10 -15.43
C MET A 61 -13.10 8.56 -15.46
N VAL A 62 -12.31 9.47 -16.06
CA VAL A 62 -12.70 10.88 -16.27
C VAL A 62 -13.50 11.12 -17.57
N GLY A 63 -13.93 10.04 -18.23
CA GLY A 63 -14.86 10.09 -19.36
C GLY A 63 -14.25 10.18 -20.76
N ASP A 64 -12.95 9.88 -20.93
CA ASP A 64 -12.36 9.80 -22.28
C ASP A 64 -12.80 8.53 -23.02
N GLN A 65 -13.77 8.68 -23.92
CA GLN A 65 -14.32 7.59 -24.75
C GLN A 65 -13.38 7.16 -25.89
N GLU A 66 -12.31 7.91 -26.19
CA GLU A 66 -11.35 7.54 -27.24
C GLU A 66 -10.30 6.53 -26.75
N VAL A 67 -10.19 6.34 -25.42
CA VAL A 67 -9.21 5.42 -24.82
C VAL A 67 -9.71 3.99 -24.89
N ASP A 68 -9.05 3.20 -25.73
CA ASP A 68 -9.33 1.79 -25.93
C ASP A 68 -8.41 0.92 -25.05
N LEU A 69 -8.94 0.45 -23.91
CA LEU A 69 -8.21 -0.38 -22.94
C LEU A 69 -7.91 -1.81 -23.44
N SER A 70 -8.48 -2.24 -24.57
CA SER A 70 -8.15 -3.55 -25.16
C SER A 70 -6.78 -3.56 -25.86
N LYS A 71 -6.23 -2.38 -26.16
CA LYS A 71 -4.92 -2.23 -26.80
C LYS A 71 -3.81 -2.26 -25.75
N GLN A 72 -2.69 -2.90 -26.10
CA GLN A 72 -1.48 -2.91 -25.28
C GLN A 72 -0.94 -1.49 -25.01
N PHE A 73 -1.03 -0.61 -26.02
CA PHE A 73 -0.63 0.79 -25.92
C PHE A 73 -1.77 1.70 -26.41
N PRO A 74 -2.77 2.00 -25.55
CA PRO A 74 -3.87 2.88 -25.90
C PRO A 74 -3.36 4.26 -26.29
N HIS A 75 -3.96 4.86 -27.32
CA HIS A 75 -3.68 6.25 -27.65
C HIS A 75 -4.26 7.16 -26.54
N LEU A 76 -3.42 8.03 -25.99
CA LEU A 76 -3.83 9.01 -24.98
C LEU A 76 -3.65 10.43 -25.52
N LYS A 77 -4.51 11.35 -25.08
CA LYS A 77 -4.36 12.79 -25.36
C LYS A 77 -2.98 13.31 -24.94
N PRO A 78 -2.50 14.44 -25.51
CA PRO A 78 -1.21 15.04 -25.12
C PRO A 78 -1.09 15.31 -23.62
N GLY A 79 0.13 15.24 -23.09
CA GLY A 79 0.42 15.38 -21.65
C GLY A 79 -0.25 16.58 -20.96
N PRO A 80 -0.23 17.79 -21.53
CA PRO A 80 -0.90 18.95 -20.94
C PRO A 80 -2.41 18.79 -20.79
N GLU A 81 -3.08 18.11 -21.72
CA GLU A 81 -4.52 17.86 -21.64
C GLU A 81 -4.83 16.85 -20.53
N ARG A 82 -4.03 15.78 -20.42
CA ARG A 82 -4.18 14.79 -19.34
C ARG A 82 -3.97 15.41 -17.96
N ALA A 83 -2.98 16.29 -17.82
CA ALA A 83 -2.73 17.01 -16.58
C ALA A 83 -3.88 17.96 -16.22
N LYS A 84 -4.47 18.65 -17.20
CA LYS A 84 -5.66 19.49 -16.98
C LYS A 84 -6.86 18.66 -16.52
N ARG A 85 -7.10 17.49 -17.11
CA ARG A 85 -8.18 16.59 -16.70
C ARG A 85 -8.02 16.14 -15.25
N LEU A 86 -6.80 15.75 -14.87
CA LEU A 86 -6.49 15.41 -13.47
C LEU A 86 -6.75 16.59 -12.53
N ALA A 87 -6.32 17.80 -12.90
CA ALA A 87 -6.53 18.98 -12.07
C ALA A 87 -8.00 19.39 -11.94
N ASN A 88 -8.82 19.11 -12.96
CA ASN A 88 -10.24 19.43 -12.97
C ASN A 88 -11.08 18.47 -12.12
N ASP A 89 -10.63 17.23 -11.93
CA ASP A 89 -11.33 16.23 -11.12
C ASP A 89 -10.37 15.48 -10.17
N PRO A 90 -10.00 16.12 -9.04
CA PRO A 90 -9.16 15.48 -8.02
C PRO A 90 -9.89 14.35 -7.27
N ILE A 91 -11.23 14.28 -7.33
CA ILE A 91 -12.00 13.20 -6.69
C ILE A 91 -11.82 11.92 -7.51
N ALA A 92 -11.98 11.99 -8.83
CA ALA A 92 -11.68 10.86 -9.72
C ALA A 92 -10.25 10.36 -9.57
N ALA A 93 -9.30 11.25 -9.23
CA ALA A 93 -7.92 10.86 -8.94
C ALA A 93 -7.79 10.01 -7.67
N ALA A 94 -8.56 10.34 -6.63
CA ALA A 94 -8.62 9.57 -5.40
C ALA A 94 -9.32 8.22 -5.63
N ASP A 95 -10.42 8.21 -6.38
CA ASP A 95 -11.12 6.98 -6.77
C ASP A 95 -10.23 6.06 -7.59
N PHE A 96 -9.45 6.62 -8.54
CA PHE A 96 -8.46 5.85 -9.30
C PHE A 96 -7.37 5.26 -8.40
N PHE A 97 -6.88 6.03 -7.43
CA PHE A 97 -5.92 5.52 -6.46
C PHE A 97 -6.52 4.36 -5.65
N GLN A 98 -7.72 4.53 -5.12
CA GLN A 98 -8.43 3.49 -4.36
C GLN A 98 -8.64 2.23 -5.22
N PHE A 99 -9.14 2.39 -6.44
CA PHE A 99 -9.30 1.30 -7.41
C PHE A 99 -7.98 0.54 -7.62
N CYS A 100 -6.86 1.23 -7.78
CA CYS A 100 -5.55 0.58 -7.94
C CYS A 100 -5.12 -0.21 -6.70
N ILE A 101 -5.35 0.34 -5.50
CA ILE A 101 -5.01 -0.36 -4.24
C ILE A 101 -5.89 -1.59 -4.06
N GLU A 102 -7.20 -1.46 -4.24
CA GLU A 102 -8.13 -2.58 -4.11
C GLU A 102 -7.83 -3.68 -5.13
N THR A 103 -7.62 -3.32 -6.40
CA THR A 103 -7.25 -4.28 -7.46
C THR A 103 -5.93 -4.99 -7.14
N LEU A 104 -4.94 -4.28 -6.59
CA LEU A 104 -3.69 -4.90 -6.14
C LEU A 104 -3.95 -5.93 -5.03
N LEU A 105 -4.75 -5.57 -4.03
CA LEU A 105 -5.04 -6.44 -2.90
C LEU A 105 -5.87 -7.66 -3.32
N THR A 106 -6.93 -7.48 -4.11
CA THR A 106 -7.84 -8.56 -4.50
C THR A 106 -7.24 -9.43 -5.59
N GLU A 107 -6.77 -8.84 -6.70
CA GLU A 107 -6.39 -9.60 -7.90
C GLU A 107 -4.96 -10.12 -7.85
N LEU A 108 -4.01 -9.31 -7.35
CA LEU A 108 -2.61 -9.72 -7.30
C LEU A 108 -2.28 -10.47 -6.02
N LEU A 109 -2.78 -10.00 -4.87
CA LEU A 109 -2.48 -10.61 -3.58
C LEU A 109 -3.52 -11.63 -3.12
N GLY A 110 -4.64 -11.77 -3.83
CA GLY A 110 -5.68 -12.74 -3.50
C GLY A 110 -6.30 -12.47 -2.13
N TRP A 111 -6.46 -11.21 -1.74
CA TRP A 111 -7.01 -10.81 -0.44
C TRP A 111 -8.52 -10.52 -0.52
N ASP A 112 -9.29 -11.13 0.37
CA ASP A 112 -10.71 -10.84 0.57
C ASP A 112 -10.84 -9.64 1.52
N LEU A 113 -11.29 -8.50 0.98
CA LEU A 113 -11.44 -7.25 1.73
C LEU A 113 -12.51 -7.33 2.82
N ASP A 114 -13.58 -8.10 2.60
CA ASP A 114 -14.69 -8.24 3.54
C ASP A 114 -14.34 -9.21 4.66
N ALA A 115 -13.81 -10.39 4.29
CA ALA A 115 -13.41 -11.42 5.24
C ALA A 115 -12.06 -11.13 5.93
N LYS A 116 -11.31 -10.13 5.44
CA LYS A 116 -9.98 -9.72 5.94
C LYS A 116 -9.02 -10.90 6.07
N ARG A 117 -8.94 -11.70 5.01
CA ARG A 117 -8.04 -12.86 4.93
C ARG A 117 -7.70 -13.15 3.48
N SER A 118 -6.68 -13.97 3.25
CA SER A 118 -6.45 -14.52 1.91
C SER A 118 -7.61 -15.39 1.46
N THR A 119 -7.91 -15.31 0.17
CA THR A 119 -8.73 -16.25 -0.57
C THR A 119 -8.11 -17.65 -0.53
N GLU A 120 -8.90 -18.67 -0.84
CA GLU A 120 -8.42 -20.05 -0.86
C GLU A 120 -7.30 -20.26 -1.90
N ALA A 121 -7.39 -19.60 -3.06
CA ALA A 121 -6.37 -19.67 -4.10
C ALA A 121 -5.06 -18.96 -3.73
N GLY A 122 -5.11 -17.94 -2.87
CA GLY A 122 -3.97 -17.05 -2.62
C GLY A 122 -3.66 -16.14 -3.81
N GLY A 123 -2.59 -15.34 -3.68
CA GLY A 123 -2.12 -14.43 -4.73
C GLY A 123 -0.80 -14.87 -5.36
N ILE A 124 -0.21 -13.97 -6.16
CA ILE A 124 1.08 -14.19 -6.83
C ILE A 124 2.24 -14.40 -5.85
N LEU A 125 2.07 -13.98 -4.59
CA LEU A 125 3.03 -14.15 -3.50
C LEU A 125 2.65 -15.30 -2.55
N GLY A 126 1.65 -16.12 -2.92
CA GLY A 126 1.01 -17.08 -2.04
C GLY A 126 -0.06 -16.43 -1.16
N HIS A 127 -0.38 -17.06 -0.02
CA HIS A 127 -1.35 -16.53 0.92
C HIS A 127 -0.74 -15.42 1.78
N VAL A 128 -1.34 -14.24 1.72
CA VAL A 128 -1.10 -13.15 2.67
C VAL A 128 -1.74 -13.49 4.02
N LYS A 129 -0.92 -13.48 5.07
CA LYS A 129 -1.35 -13.68 6.45
C LYS A 129 -1.93 -12.40 7.04
N ALA A 130 -1.26 -11.29 6.79
CA ALA A 130 -1.67 -9.96 7.22
C ALA A 130 -0.95 -8.90 6.38
N PHE A 131 -1.49 -7.69 6.35
CA PHE A 131 -0.78 -6.51 5.88
C PHE A 131 -1.15 -5.29 6.72
N TYR A 132 -0.28 -4.29 6.69
CA TYR A 132 -0.56 -2.96 7.23
C TYR A 132 -0.20 -1.92 6.18
N GLY A 133 -1.14 -1.03 5.88
CA GLY A 133 -1.03 -0.04 4.80
C GLY A 133 -1.27 1.38 5.28
N VAL A 134 -0.49 2.34 4.76
CA VAL A 134 -0.70 3.78 4.97
C VAL A 134 -0.63 4.53 3.64
N ASN A 135 -1.44 5.58 3.52
CA ASN A 135 -1.47 6.43 2.33
C ASN A 135 -0.80 7.78 2.62
N GLU A 136 -0.04 8.30 1.67
CA GLU A 136 0.64 9.59 1.75
C GLU A 136 0.55 10.34 0.42
N PHE A 137 0.56 11.68 0.49
CA PHE A 137 0.73 12.50 -0.70
C PHE A 137 2.21 12.56 -1.10
N THR A 138 2.49 12.27 -2.36
CA THR A 138 3.78 12.62 -2.97
C THR A 138 4.00 14.14 -2.91
N ASN A 139 5.24 14.58 -3.05
CA ASN A 139 5.58 16.00 -3.20
C ASN A 139 4.95 16.68 -4.43
N ARG A 140 4.27 15.92 -5.29
CA ARG A 140 3.54 16.39 -6.48
C ARG A 140 2.01 16.33 -6.31
N GLY A 141 1.52 16.07 -5.09
CA GLY A 141 0.09 16.05 -4.77
C GLY A 141 -0.66 14.79 -5.19
N GLN A 142 0.04 13.76 -5.68
CA GLN A 142 -0.57 12.46 -6.00
C GLN A 142 -0.54 11.53 -4.79
N LEU A 143 -1.54 10.66 -4.64
CA LEU A 143 -1.56 9.64 -3.60
C LEU A 143 -0.62 8.47 -3.93
N HIS A 144 0.08 7.96 -2.91
CA HIS A 144 0.77 6.67 -2.94
C HIS A 144 0.55 5.94 -1.62
N GLY A 145 0.65 4.61 -1.66
CA GLY A 145 0.48 3.74 -0.50
C GLY A 145 1.80 3.03 -0.14
N HIS A 146 2.06 2.89 1.15
CA HIS A 146 3.12 2.05 1.70
C HIS A 146 2.52 0.89 2.47
N PHE A 147 3.00 -0.32 2.17
CA PHE A 147 2.51 -1.56 2.74
C PHE A 147 3.64 -2.38 3.32
N VAL A 148 3.41 -2.95 4.49
CA VAL A 148 4.19 -4.07 5.03
C VAL A 148 3.30 -5.30 5.02
N ILE A 149 3.81 -6.41 4.49
CA ILE A 149 3.03 -7.63 4.21
C ILE A 149 3.71 -8.82 4.88
N TRP A 150 2.89 -9.64 5.53
CA TRP A 150 3.25 -10.93 6.11
C TRP A 150 2.64 -12.05 5.27
N LEU A 151 3.46 -13.02 4.90
CA LEU A 151 3.04 -14.20 4.13
C LEU A 151 2.82 -15.39 5.06
N GLU A 152 1.87 -16.25 4.72
CA GLU A 152 1.69 -17.52 5.42
C GLU A 152 2.90 -18.43 5.18
N GLY A 153 3.38 -19.09 6.23
CA GLY A 153 4.60 -19.89 6.17
C GLY A 153 5.91 -19.09 6.06
N GLY A 154 5.85 -17.75 6.02
CA GLY A 154 7.03 -16.90 6.03
C GLY A 154 7.77 -16.98 7.37
N LEU A 155 9.07 -17.28 7.30
CA LEU A 155 9.92 -17.48 8.48
C LEU A 155 10.51 -16.16 9.00
N ASN A 156 10.73 -16.05 10.31
CA ASN A 156 11.52 -14.95 10.85
C ASN A 156 13.00 -15.14 10.47
N PRO A 157 13.80 -14.06 10.37
CA PRO A 157 15.22 -14.14 10.06
C PRO A 157 16.02 -15.09 10.95
N SER A 158 15.70 -15.17 12.24
CA SER A 158 16.33 -16.12 13.18
C SER A 158 16.03 -17.58 12.83
N ASP A 159 14.79 -17.86 12.40
CA ASP A 159 14.36 -19.20 11.98
C ASP A 159 15.00 -19.56 10.64
N VAL A 160 15.06 -18.60 9.70
CA VAL A 160 15.79 -18.77 8.43
C VAL A 160 17.25 -19.11 8.69
N HIS A 161 17.93 -18.35 9.57
CA HIS A 161 19.34 -18.57 9.87
C HIS A 161 19.58 -19.92 10.57
N THR A 162 18.68 -20.33 11.46
CA THR A 162 18.76 -21.64 12.11
C THR A 162 18.57 -22.75 11.09
N ARG A 163 17.56 -22.62 10.22
CA ARG A 163 17.25 -23.61 9.19
C ARG A 163 18.38 -23.76 8.17
N MET A 164 19.00 -22.66 7.75
CA MET A 164 20.18 -22.67 6.87
C MET A 164 21.37 -23.45 7.45
N LYS A 165 21.50 -23.56 8.78
CA LYS A 165 22.60 -24.31 9.42
C LYS A 165 22.36 -25.81 9.47
N VAL A 166 21.10 -26.24 9.51
CA VAL A 166 20.73 -27.63 9.79
C VAL A 166 20.18 -28.37 8.57
N ASP A 167 19.75 -27.64 7.54
CA ASP A 167 19.09 -28.18 6.34
C ASP A 167 19.85 -27.71 5.08
N PRO A 168 20.80 -28.52 4.57
CA PRO A 168 21.57 -28.19 3.36
C PRO A 168 20.69 -28.00 2.11
N ASP A 169 19.57 -28.72 2.00
CA ASP A 169 18.65 -28.58 0.87
C ASP A 169 17.89 -27.26 0.92
N PHE A 170 17.49 -26.81 2.12
CA PHE A 170 16.94 -25.47 2.31
C PHE A 170 17.98 -24.39 1.98
N GLN A 171 19.22 -24.57 2.44
CA GLN A 171 20.31 -23.65 2.12
C GLN A 171 20.52 -23.54 0.60
N ALA A 172 20.54 -24.67 -0.12
CA ALA A 172 20.76 -24.71 -1.56
C ALA A 172 19.60 -24.12 -2.38
N ARG A 173 18.37 -24.10 -1.87
CA ARG A 173 17.21 -23.49 -2.55
C ARG A 173 17.04 -22.01 -2.25
N PHE A 174 17.62 -21.52 -1.17
CA PHE A 174 17.51 -20.11 -0.78
C PHE A 174 18.46 -19.21 -1.59
N PHE A 175 19.57 -19.76 -2.08
CA PHE A 175 20.56 -19.10 -2.93
C PHE A 175 20.48 -19.59 -4.37
#